data_AF-A0A2T2V9I9-F1
#
_entry.id   AF-A0A2T2V9I9-F1
#
_cell.length_a   1.000
_cell.length_b   1.000
_cell.length_c   1.000
_cell.angle_alpha   90.00
_cell.angle_beta   90.00
_cell.angle_gamma   90.00
#
_symmetry.space_group_name_H-M   'P 1'
#
loop_
_entity.id
_entity.type
_entity.pdbx_description
1 polymer ?
#
loop_
_entity_poly.entity_id
_entity_poly.type
_entity_poly.pdbx_seq_one_letter_code
_entity_poly.pdbx_strand_id
1 'polypeptide(L)'
;MAAIERRPPGGPKYPVYIGSAFVSWKTGHTNRLFAGTTVEYRTGTYDFVVIQEIFEPDNRRIKSYNASVFFGDELLVGDVGLSGRIGYYIYNPILQGANIYAKLGITYYVPLPFLGQHTQYTVGINLKSHYAVADYISLSTGFAF
;
A
#
# COMPACT_ATOMS: atom_id res chain seq x y z
N MET A 1 -7.44 -5.00 0.77
CA MET A 1 -7.44 -5.78 -0.49
C MET A 1 -7.48 -4.81 -1.66
N ALA A 2 -6.73 -5.07 -2.72
CA ALA A 2 -6.69 -4.28 -3.95
C ALA A 2 -6.86 -5.19 -5.17
N ALA A 3 -7.47 -4.71 -6.26
CA ALA A 3 -7.52 -5.43 -7.54
C ALA A 3 -6.65 -4.68 -8.57
N ILE A 4 -5.63 -5.36 -9.12
CA ILE A 4 -4.80 -4.85 -10.23
C ILE A 4 -5.32 -5.43 -11.54
N GLU A 5 -5.46 -4.60 -12.59
CA GLU A 5 -5.74 -5.03 -13.97
C GLU A 5 -4.45 -5.00 -14.81
N ARG A 6 -4.09 -6.13 -15.44
CA ARG A 6 -2.97 -6.17 -16.41
C ARG A 6 -3.47 -5.86 -17.82
N ARG A 7 -2.83 -4.90 -18.51
CA ARG A 7 -3.12 -4.52 -19.92
C ARG A 7 -3.18 -5.78 -20.82
N PRO A 8 -4.14 -5.90 -21.75
CA PRO A 8 -5.10 -4.90 -22.27
C PRO A 8 -6.34 -4.67 -21.36
N PRO A 9 -7.18 -3.64 -21.65
CA PRO A 9 -8.43 -3.41 -20.92
C PRO A 9 -9.32 -4.67 -20.93
N GLY A 10 -9.76 -5.12 -19.75
CA GLY A 10 -10.51 -6.37 -19.57
C GLY A 10 -9.64 -7.58 -19.16
N GLY A 11 -8.36 -7.37 -18.84
CA GLY A 11 -7.48 -8.42 -18.35
C GLY A 11 -7.82 -8.95 -16.95
N PRO A 12 -7.33 -10.15 -16.57
CA PRO A 12 -7.60 -10.76 -15.27
C PRO A 12 -7.17 -9.86 -14.11
N LYS A 13 -8.09 -9.66 -13.16
CA LYS A 13 -7.88 -8.82 -11.98
C LYS A 13 -7.32 -9.65 -10.84
N TYR A 14 -6.11 -9.31 -10.37
CA TYR A 14 -5.45 -10.07 -9.32
C TYR A 14 -5.53 -9.38 -7.96
N PRO A 15 -5.87 -10.11 -6.89
CA PRO A 15 -5.88 -9.55 -5.55
C PRO A 15 -4.44 -9.27 -5.06
N VAL A 16 -4.26 -8.09 -4.47
CA VAL A 16 -3.03 -7.68 -3.79
C VAL A 16 -3.29 -7.58 -2.30
N TYR A 17 -2.42 -8.25 -1.55
CA TYR A 17 -2.37 -8.15 -0.10
C TYR A 17 -1.26 -7.20 0.30
N ILE A 18 -1.57 -6.27 1.19
CA ILE A 18 -0.68 -5.18 1.56
C ILE A 18 -0.58 -5.17 3.07
N GLY A 19 0.63 -5.31 3.60
CA GLY A 19 0.96 -5.08 5.00
C GLY A 19 1.83 -3.84 5.10
N SER A 20 1.45 -2.89 5.94
CA SER A 20 2.23 -1.65 6.13
C SER A 20 2.40 -1.37 7.62
N ALA A 21 3.63 -1.06 8.01
CA ALA A 21 3.95 -0.56 9.34
C ALA A 21 4.57 0.82 9.19
N PHE A 22 4.12 1.78 9.99
CA PHE A 22 4.62 3.14 9.94
C PHE A 22 4.56 3.81 11.30
N VAL A 23 5.46 4.76 11.49
CA VAL A 23 5.49 5.68 12.61
C VAL A 23 5.02 7.03 12.13
N SER A 24 4.26 7.72 12.95
CA SER A 24 3.69 9.03 12.63
C SER A 24 4.04 10.06 13.69
N TRP A 25 4.35 11.27 13.26
CA TRP A 25 4.62 12.42 14.11
C TRP A 25 3.63 13.54 13.79
N LYS A 26 2.99 14.09 14.83
CA LYS A 26 2.13 15.25 14.68
C LYS A 26 3.01 16.49 14.56
N THR A 27 3.05 17.09 13.37
CA THR A 27 3.81 18.32 13.11
C THR A 27 2.97 19.56 13.44
N GLY A 28 1.65 19.47 13.36
CA GLY A 28 0.75 20.55 13.73
C GLY A 28 -0.61 20.05 14.23
N HIS A 29 -1.58 20.97 14.29
CA HIS A 29 -2.96 20.65 14.69
C HIS A 29 -3.69 19.80 13.65
N THR A 30 -3.38 20.01 12.37
CA THR A 30 -4.04 19.37 11.22
C THR A 30 -3.11 18.40 10.48
N ASN A 31 -1.79 18.61 10.55
CA ASN A 31 -0.83 17.86 9.72
C ASN A 31 -0.10 16.79 10.52
N ARG A 32 -0.02 15.59 9.95
CA ARG A 32 0.70 14.44 10.50
C ARG A 32 1.66 13.87 9.46
N LEU A 33 2.94 13.97 9.74
CA LEU A 33 3.97 13.30 8.95
C LEU A 33 4.07 11.84 9.35
N PHE A 34 4.35 10.96 8.41
CA PHE A 34 4.62 9.56 8.71
C PHE A 34 5.64 8.96 7.74
N ALA A 35 6.36 7.98 8.26
CA ALA A 35 7.34 7.21 7.51
C ALA A 35 7.22 5.73 7.89
N GLY A 36 7.42 4.84 6.93
CA GLY A 36 7.28 3.43 7.20
C GLY A 36 7.69 2.53 6.04
N THR A 37 7.40 1.25 6.22
CA THR A 37 7.65 0.21 5.23
C THR A 37 6.35 -0.45 4.83
N THR A 38 6.23 -0.77 3.54
CA THR A 38 5.11 -1.52 3.00
C THR A 38 5.64 -2.78 2.33
N VAL A 39 5.03 -3.90 2.68
CA VAL A 39 5.21 -5.19 2.03
C VAL A 39 3.95 -5.49 1.23
N GLU A 40 4.09 -5.68 -0.08
CA GLU A 40 3.00 -6.04 -0.99
C GLU A 40 3.20 -7.47 -1.47
N TYR A 41 2.18 -8.31 -1.33
CA TYR A 41 2.12 -9.64 -1.92
C TYR A 41 1.15 -9.62 -3.10
N ARG A 42 1.70 -9.74 -4.32
CA ARG A 42 0.94 -9.68 -5.58
C ARG A 42 0.77 -11.07 -6.17
N THR A 43 -0.45 -11.60 -6.15
CA THR A 43 -0.77 -12.92 -6.72
C THR A 43 -0.58 -12.99 -8.24
N GLY A 44 -0.80 -11.90 -8.98
CA GLY A 44 -0.59 -11.86 -10.44
C GLY A 44 0.88 -11.91 -10.88
N THR A 45 1.82 -11.56 -9.99
CA THR A 45 3.26 -11.74 -10.25
C THR A 45 3.67 -13.19 -10.04
N TYR A 46 3.05 -13.88 -9.06
CA TYR A 46 3.25 -15.31 -8.82
C TYR A 46 2.86 -16.14 -10.05
N ASP A 47 1.69 -15.89 -10.64
CA ASP A 47 1.24 -16.62 -11.83
C ASP A 47 2.14 -16.37 -13.06
N PHE A 48 2.66 -15.15 -13.22
CA PHE A 48 3.60 -14.85 -14.31
C PHE A 48 4.96 -15.55 -14.13
N VAL A 49 5.47 -15.64 -12.89
CA VAL A 49 6.69 -16.39 -12.56
C VAL A 49 6.49 -17.89 -12.73
N VAL A 50 5.30 -18.40 -12.41
CA VAL A 50 4.93 -19.82 -12.57
C VAL A 50 4.82 -20.21 -14.05
N ILE A 51 4.24 -19.35 -14.89
CA ILE A 51 4.05 -19.65 -16.33
C ILE A 51 5.37 -19.53 -17.12
N GLN A 52 6.29 -18.64 -16.74
CA GLN A 52 7.54 -18.45 -17.49
C GLN A 52 8.69 -19.40 -17.07
N GLU A 53 8.53 -20.26 -16.06
CA GLU A 53 9.53 -21.26 -15.62
C GLU A 53 10.97 -20.73 -15.40
N ILE A 54 11.18 -19.43 -15.16
CA ILE A 54 12.52 -18.83 -15.19
C ILE A 54 13.38 -19.24 -13.97
N PHE A 55 12.82 -19.86 -12.91
CA PHE A 55 13.56 -20.20 -11.68
C PHE A 55 13.08 -21.45 -10.93
N GLU A 56 14.01 -22.12 -10.21
CA GLU A 56 13.79 -23.36 -9.44
C GLU A 56 12.63 -23.30 -8.40
N PRO A 57 12.05 -24.47 -8.04
CA PRO A 57 10.76 -24.59 -7.34
C PRO A 57 10.69 -23.95 -5.94
N ASP A 58 11.80 -23.89 -5.21
CA ASP A 58 11.81 -23.61 -3.77
C ASP A 58 11.70 -22.12 -3.41
N ASN A 59 11.98 -21.22 -4.37
CA ASN A 59 12.17 -19.79 -4.09
C ASN A 59 11.00 -18.89 -4.59
N ARG A 60 9.89 -19.50 -5.03
CA ARG A 60 8.76 -18.82 -5.72
C ARG A 60 7.91 -17.93 -4.82
N ARG A 61 7.81 -18.25 -3.51
CA ARG A 61 7.02 -17.45 -2.55
C ARG A 61 7.72 -16.14 -2.19
N ILE A 62 9.05 -16.18 -1.97
CA ILE A 62 9.84 -15.03 -1.51
C ILE A 62 9.96 -13.96 -2.62
N LYS A 63 10.08 -14.36 -3.89
CA LYS A 63 10.16 -13.41 -5.03
C LYS A 63 8.83 -12.74 -5.41
N SER A 64 7.72 -13.07 -4.73
CA SER A 64 6.41 -12.42 -4.95
C SER A 64 6.12 -11.28 -3.98
N TYR A 65 7.07 -11.00 -3.07
CA TYR A 65 7.00 -9.89 -2.14
C TYR A 65 7.75 -8.68 -2.68
N ASN A 66 7.05 -7.55 -2.70
CA ASN A 66 7.67 -6.25 -2.94
C ASN A 66 7.81 -5.54 -1.60
N ALA A 67 9.03 -5.14 -1.27
CA ALA A 67 9.31 -4.32 -0.08
C ALA A 67 9.63 -2.90 -0.50
N SER A 68 8.98 -1.95 0.15
CA SER A 68 9.12 -0.53 -0.13
C SER A 68 9.20 0.27 1.16
N VAL A 69 9.94 1.37 1.11
CA VAL A 69 9.86 2.42 2.11
C VAL A 69 8.99 3.54 1.58
N PHE A 70 8.27 4.20 2.46
CA PHE A 70 7.45 5.34 2.10
C PHE A 70 7.56 6.44 3.13
N PHE A 71 7.36 7.65 2.64
CA PHE A 71 7.27 8.87 3.41
C PHE A 71 6.04 9.65 2.92
N GLY A 72 5.33 10.28 3.84
CA GLY A 72 4.13 11.02 3.48
C GLY A 72 3.65 11.96 4.56
N ASP A 73 2.64 12.73 4.17
CA ASP A 73 1.90 13.64 5.04
C ASP A 73 0.41 13.29 5.01
N GLU A 74 -0.26 13.50 6.13
CA GLU A 74 -1.69 13.27 6.33
C GLU A 74 -2.33 14.50 6.94
N LEU A 75 -3.31 15.04 6.23
CA LEU A 75 -4.16 16.15 6.62
C LEU A 75 -5.38 15.60 7.35
N LEU A 76 -5.46 15.83 8.64
CA LEU A 76 -6.56 15.43 9.51
C LEU A 76 -7.64 16.50 9.53
N VAL A 77 -8.80 16.19 8.95
CA VAL A 77 -10.01 17.03 8.96
C VAL A 77 -11.08 16.29 9.76
N GLY A 78 -11.13 16.54 11.07
CA GLY A 78 -11.98 15.80 12.00
C GLY A 78 -11.57 14.32 12.08
N ASP A 79 -12.52 13.43 11.81
CA ASP A 79 -12.30 11.98 11.79
C ASP A 79 -11.79 11.45 10.44
N VAL A 80 -11.59 12.33 9.44
CA VAL A 80 -11.11 11.94 8.10
C VAL A 80 -9.68 12.46 7.90
N GLY A 81 -8.76 11.56 7.60
CA GLY A 81 -7.39 11.85 7.17
C GLY A 81 -7.24 11.75 5.65
N LEU A 82 -6.73 12.80 5.02
CA LEU A 82 -6.34 12.78 3.61
C LEU A 82 -4.81 12.68 3.54
N SER A 83 -4.30 11.58 3.00
CA SER A 83 -2.88 11.26 3.01
C SER A 83 -2.27 11.24 1.61
N GLY A 84 -1.09 11.83 1.49
CA GLY A 84 -0.23 11.77 0.31
C GLY A 84 1.09 11.12 0.67
N ARG A 85 1.47 10.07 -0.07
CA ARG A 85 2.66 9.24 0.20
C ARG A 85 3.49 9.10 -1.05
N ILE A 86 4.79 9.20 -0.90
CA ILE A 86 5.76 8.83 -1.93
C ILE A 86 6.56 7.66 -1.38
N GLY A 87 6.74 6.62 -2.19
CA GLY A 87 7.51 5.46 -1.80
C GLY A 87 8.52 5.04 -2.84
N TYR A 88 9.56 4.39 -2.34
CA TYR A 88 10.67 3.84 -3.12
C TYR A 88 10.77 2.35 -2.87
N TYR A 89 10.88 1.56 -3.93
CA TYR A 89 11.06 0.11 -3.81
C TYR A 89 12.51 -0.23 -3.47
N ILE A 90 12.73 -0.86 -2.31
CA ILE A 90 14.04 -1.37 -1.92
C ILE A 90 14.27 -2.75 -2.55
N TYR A 91 13.21 -3.56 -2.59
CA TYR A 91 13.25 -4.89 -3.17
C TYR A 91 12.07 -5.06 -4.12
N ASN A 92 12.39 -5.15 -5.42
CA ASN A 92 11.43 -5.43 -6.47
C ASN A 92 12.08 -6.39 -7.49
N PRO A 93 11.90 -7.71 -7.32
CA PRO A 93 12.58 -8.71 -8.15
C PRO A 93 12.10 -8.70 -9.61
N ILE A 94 10.95 -8.08 -9.89
CA ILE A 94 10.39 -7.93 -11.24
C ILE A 94 10.06 -6.46 -11.42
N LEU A 95 10.98 -5.70 -12.04
CA LEU A 95 10.83 -4.27 -12.37
C LEU A 95 9.60 -4.04 -13.27
N GLN A 96 8.41 -4.06 -12.68
CA GLN A 96 7.15 -3.66 -13.30
C GLN A 96 6.98 -2.15 -13.09
N GLY A 97 7.77 -1.37 -13.84
CA GLY A 97 7.66 0.09 -13.90
C GLY A 97 8.74 0.85 -13.11
N ALA A 98 8.34 1.98 -12.55
CA ALA A 98 9.23 2.93 -11.89
C ALA A 98 9.63 2.53 -10.47
N ASN A 99 10.86 2.82 -10.07
CA ASN A 99 11.34 2.59 -8.70
C ASN A 99 10.67 3.49 -7.66
N ILE A 100 10.01 4.55 -8.11
CA ILE A 100 9.28 5.51 -7.27
C ILE A 100 7.78 5.39 -7.59
N TYR A 101 6.96 5.40 -6.55
CA TYR A 101 5.50 5.45 -6.68
C TYR A 101 4.92 6.57 -5.81
N ALA A 102 3.75 7.06 -6.22
CA ALA A 102 2.93 7.95 -5.43
C ALA A 102 1.64 7.23 -5.01
N LYS A 103 1.22 7.43 -3.77
CA LYS A 103 -0.02 6.86 -3.22
C LYS A 103 -0.81 7.96 -2.55
N LEU A 104 -2.06 8.11 -2.96
CA LEU A 104 -3.03 9.01 -2.35
C LEU A 104 -4.05 8.17 -1.59
N GLY A 105 -4.43 8.58 -0.39
CA GLY A 105 -5.33 7.81 0.45
C GLY A 105 -6.27 8.68 1.25
N ILE A 106 -7.48 8.17 1.48
CA ILE A 106 -8.43 8.73 2.42
C ILE A 106 -8.63 7.67 3.51
N THR A 107 -8.38 8.06 4.75
CA THR A 107 -8.49 7.24 5.95
C THR A 107 -9.58 7.82 6.83
N TYR A 108 -10.52 7.00 7.27
CA TYR A 108 -11.50 7.35 8.29
C TYR A 108 -11.09 6.71 9.63
N TYR A 109 -11.04 7.53 10.66
CA TYR A 109 -10.76 7.15 12.04
C TYR A 109 -12.09 6.84 12.72
N VAL A 110 -12.35 5.57 12.97
CA VAL A 110 -13.60 5.14 13.61
C VAL A 110 -13.45 5.35 15.12
N PRO A 111 -14.27 6.22 15.76
CA PRO A 111 -14.28 6.34 17.20
C PRO A 111 -14.93 5.08 17.80
N LEU A 112 -14.12 4.18 18.35
CA LEU A 112 -14.59 2.97 19.02
C LEU A 112 -14.56 3.20 20.53
N PRO A 113 -15.72 3.31 21.22
CA PRO A 113 -15.79 3.64 22.65
C PRO A 113 -15.07 2.63 23.55
N PHE A 114 -14.94 1.38 23.09
CA PHE A 114 -14.38 0.26 23.85
C PHE A 114 -12.86 0.07 23.68
N LEU A 115 -12.21 0.78 22.75
CA LEU A 115 -10.79 0.57 22.43
C LEU A 115 -9.83 1.50 23.21
N GLY A 116 -10.38 2.38 24.07
CA GLY A 116 -9.61 3.38 24.83
C GLY A 116 -9.16 4.58 23.98
N GLN A 117 -8.88 5.71 24.62
CA GLN A 117 -8.55 6.97 23.93
C GLN A 117 -7.20 6.94 23.16
N HIS A 118 -6.36 5.95 23.44
CA HIS A 118 -5.02 5.81 22.85
C HIS A 118 -4.96 4.89 21.63
N THR A 119 -6.05 4.19 21.27
CA THR A 119 -6.07 3.32 20.09
C THR A 119 -7.24 3.70 19.18
N GLN A 120 -6.95 4.05 17.94
CA GLN A 120 -7.95 4.38 16.94
C GLN A 120 -7.98 3.31 15.85
N TYR A 121 -9.17 2.81 15.54
CA TYR A 121 -9.36 1.93 14.39
C TYR A 121 -9.49 2.77 13.13
N THR A 122 -8.86 2.31 12.05
CA THR A 122 -8.80 3.02 10.78
C THR A 122 -9.34 2.15 9.66
N VAL A 123 -10.10 2.77 8.76
CA VAL A 123 -10.55 2.18 7.50
C VAL A 123 -10.29 3.19 6.41
N GLY A 124 -9.74 2.77 5.28
CA GLY A 124 -9.37 3.72 4.24
C GLY A 124 -9.35 3.12 2.85
N ILE A 125 -9.35 4.02 1.88
CA ILE A 125 -9.21 3.72 0.46
C ILE A 125 -7.96 4.42 -0.02
N ASN A 126 -7.14 3.74 -0.80
CA ASN A 126 -5.91 4.31 -1.34
C ASN A 126 -5.79 4.02 -2.83
N LEU A 127 -5.32 4.99 -3.60
CA LEU A 127 -4.99 4.90 -5.01
C LEU A 127 -3.46 4.96 -5.15
N LYS A 128 -2.86 3.91 -5.71
CA LYS A 128 -1.43 3.88 -6.04
C LYS A 128 -1.21 4.18 -7.52
N SER A 129 -0.18 4.96 -7.82
CA SER A 129 0.22 5.34 -9.17
C SER A 129 1.74 5.36 -9.35
N HIS A 130 2.19 5.21 -10.59
CA HIS A 130 3.59 5.40 -11.02
C HIS A 130 3.63 6.45 -12.13
N TYR A 131 4.38 7.55 -11.94
CA TYR A 131 4.51 8.66 -12.91
C TYR A 131 3.20 9.03 -13.64
N ALA A 132 2.11 9.22 -12.88
CA ALA A 132 0.74 9.54 -13.35
C ALA A 132 -0.10 8.39 -13.94
N VAL A 133 0.41 7.15 -14.02
CA VAL A 133 -0.39 5.97 -14.38
C VAL A 133 -0.90 5.28 -13.12
N ALA A 134 -2.23 5.15 -12.98
CA ALA A 134 -2.86 4.42 -11.89
C ALA A 134 -2.57 2.91 -11.97
N ASP A 135 -2.13 2.32 -10.86
CA ASP A 135 -1.83 0.88 -10.74
C ASP A 135 -3.03 0.15 -10.11
N TYR A 136 -3.45 0.57 -8.91
CA TYR A 136 -4.58 -0.03 -8.22
C TYR A 136 -5.25 0.88 -7.19
N ILE A 137 -6.50 0.52 -6.85
CA ILE A 137 -7.22 1.00 -5.67
C ILE A 137 -7.21 -0.10 -4.61
N SER A 138 -6.80 0.22 -3.39
CA SER A 138 -6.76 -0.68 -2.25
C SER A 138 -7.61 -0.20 -1.09
N LEU A 139 -8.39 -1.12 -0.53
CA LEU A 139 -8.99 -0.97 0.79
C LEU A 139 -7.95 -1.33 1.87
N SER A 140 -7.81 -0.45 2.85
CA SER A 140 -6.94 -0.61 4.01
C SER A 140 -7.75 -0.57 5.29
N THR A 141 -7.33 -1.33 6.27
CA THR A 141 -7.79 -1.20 7.65
C THR A 141 -6.63 -1.45 8.59
N GLY A 142 -6.65 -0.84 9.77
CA GLY A 142 -5.60 -1.01 10.76
C GLY A 142 -5.88 -0.29 12.06
N PHE A 143 -4.91 -0.35 12.97
CA PHE A 143 -4.95 0.36 14.24
C PHE A 143 -3.85 1.43 14.25
N ALA A 144 -4.20 2.62 14.73
CA ALA A 144 -3.27 3.67 15.05
C ALA A 144 -3.18 3.81 16.58
N PHE A 145 -1.96 3.88 17.10
CA PHE A 145 -1.65 4.05 18.51
C PHE A 145 -1.03 5.44 18.75
#